data_AF-A0A7S1B2E1-F1
#
_entry.id   AF-A0A7S1B2E1-F1
#
_cell.length_a   1.000
_cell.length_b   1.000
_cell.length_c   1.000
_cell.angle_alpha   90.00
_cell.angle_beta   90.00
_cell.angle_gamma   90.00
#
_symmetry.space_group_name_H-M   'P 1'
#
loop_
_entity.id
_entity.type
_entity.pdbx_description
1 polymer ?
#
loop_
_entity_poly.entity_id
_entity_poly.type
_entity_poly.pdbx_seq_one_letter_code
_entity_poly.pdbx_strand_id
1 'polypeptide(L)'
;SISMAPAASRKQRLPKLVPNGYKAFGDHATPKAGAANTVCSANASVQLDSNTPRTSRTHDISHLRDRSQGIGRSIPPSLIPEDDFVFESAFMPKDPSSVYSGVDGLWHTQVFPSNVPSSRADATMLDVWITRCLVEYQQSHSCDTDLSQAVKDLVPILSVGVHEIVRQVMHHCFERGVVLDKLWKAYVDVFNRVLRSMQVSLGFAEHSKSKVEGVHSAARDDLEELKRAHPEQMQEVIMDLEAQFTSNMRDIEDQLSNLSQENEHLQKEHRKCSRELDIWYPNFSLYQSSYINNKIPHYTEHPSGAHQYRHGKASGKADDDSDGESGVVAEVLVAEDFKRLLTVLTPDKRRYIGLEMADVLNMTSISKQCSTPRSTRSSYQSEAEVEMQQEGEKREKVASLQLEVFEQEERISELRQQIAELEISGEASSCDGSEASSHRASA
;
A
#
# COMPACT_ATOMS: atom_id res chain seq x y z
N SER A 1 -33.96 -2.45 -47.20
CA SER A 1 -33.95 -1.91 -45.83
C SER A 1 -33.85 -3.06 -44.85
N ILE A 2 -32.62 -3.48 -44.54
CA ILE A 2 -32.34 -4.64 -43.67
C ILE A 2 -32.03 -4.08 -42.28
N SER A 3 -32.96 -4.27 -41.35
CA SER A 3 -32.84 -3.88 -39.95
C SER A 3 -31.95 -4.90 -39.25
N MET A 4 -30.75 -4.49 -38.83
CA MET A 4 -29.89 -5.29 -37.96
C MET A 4 -30.21 -4.98 -36.50
N ALA A 5 -30.64 -6.01 -35.77
CA ALA A 5 -30.83 -5.97 -34.33
C ALA A 5 -29.47 -5.97 -33.60
N PRO A 6 -29.33 -5.25 -32.47
CA PRO A 6 -28.07 -5.22 -31.72
C PRO A 6 -27.86 -6.50 -30.91
N ALA A 7 -26.69 -7.10 -31.05
CA ALA A 7 -26.24 -8.24 -30.29
C ALA A 7 -26.06 -7.89 -28.81
N ALA A 8 -26.76 -8.61 -27.94
CA ALA A 8 -26.62 -8.49 -26.49
C ALA A 8 -25.27 -9.07 -26.05
N SER A 9 -24.36 -8.19 -25.61
CA SER A 9 -23.09 -8.55 -24.99
C SER A 9 -23.32 -9.21 -23.62
N ARG A 10 -23.07 -10.52 -23.55
CA ARG A 10 -23.12 -11.32 -22.33
C ARG A 10 -21.91 -10.95 -21.46
N LYS A 11 -22.09 -10.01 -20.52
CA LYS A 11 -21.09 -9.70 -19.49
C LYS A 11 -20.85 -10.94 -18.62
N GLN A 12 -19.71 -11.60 -18.80
CA GLN A 12 -19.22 -12.63 -17.89
C GLN A 12 -19.00 -11.98 -16.51
N ARG A 13 -19.77 -12.41 -15.52
CA ARG A 13 -19.56 -12.03 -14.12
C ARG A 13 -18.32 -12.76 -13.61
N LEU A 14 -17.28 -12.00 -13.27
CA LEU A 14 -16.13 -12.50 -12.52
C LEU A 14 -16.58 -13.06 -11.15
N PRO A 15 -15.95 -14.14 -10.66
CA PRO A 15 -16.26 -14.72 -9.36
C PRO A 15 -15.97 -13.73 -8.24
N LYS A 16 -16.91 -13.59 -7.30
CA LYS A 16 -16.73 -12.79 -6.09
C LYS A 16 -15.65 -13.44 -5.21
N LEU A 17 -14.56 -12.72 -5.00
CA LEU A 17 -13.58 -13.05 -3.97
C LEU A 17 -14.25 -12.89 -2.60
N VAL A 18 -14.33 -14.00 -1.86
CA VAL A 18 -14.78 -14.02 -0.47
C VAL A 18 -13.62 -13.47 0.38
N PRO A 19 -13.84 -12.48 1.26
CA PRO A 19 -12.80 -11.98 2.14
C PRO A 19 -12.41 -13.09 3.12
N ASN A 20 -11.14 -13.49 3.05
CA ASN A 20 -10.55 -14.47 3.92
C ASN A 20 -10.50 -13.89 5.34
N GLY A 21 -11.38 -14.38 6.21
CA GLY A 21 -11.43 -13.99 7.62
C GLY A 21 -10.20 -14.50 8.35
N TYR A 22 -9.19 -13.65 8.50
CA TYR A 22 -8.10 -13.92 9.42
C TYR A 22 -8.63 -13.80 10.85
N LYS A 23 -8.62 -14.95 11.52
CA LYS A 23 -8.94 -15.14 12.92
C LYS A 23 -8.05 -14.23 13.77
N ALA A 24 -8.70 -13.44 14.61
CA ALA A 24 -8.08 -12.73 15.71
C ALA A 24 -7.40 -13.74 16.65
N PHE A 25 -6.08 -13.72 16.70
CA PHE A 25 -5.34 -14.18 17.87
C PHE A 25 -5.32 -13.02 18.87
N GLY A 26 -6.17 -13.14 19.88
CA GLY A 26 -6.10 -12.29 21.06
C GLY A 26 -4.96 -12.79 21.95
N ASP A 27 -3.91 -11.99 22.05
CA ASP A 27 -2.96 -12.08 23.15
C ASP A 27 -3.21 -10.94 24.12
N HIS A 28 -3.60 -11.34 25.33
CA HIS A 28 -3.72 -10.50 26.51
C HIS A 28 -2.34 -9.96 26.91
N ALA A 29 -2.03 -8.73 26.51
CA ALA A 29 -0.97 -7.94 27.13
C ALA A 29 -1.61 -6.97 28.13
N THR A 30 -1.59 -7.34 29.41
CA THR A 30 -1.89 -6.45 30.54
C THR A 30 -0.83 -5.34 30.61
N PRO A 31 -1.19 -4.04 30.56
CA PRO A 31 -0.25 -2.99 30.89
C PRO A 31 -0.17 -2.85 32.41
N LYS A 32 1.04 -3.10 32.94
CA LYS A 32 1.44 -2.71 34.29
C LYS A 32 1.16 -1.23 34.49
N ALA A 33 0.38 -0.92 35.52
CA ALA A 33 0.23 0.40 36.09
C ALA A 33 1.61 0.98 36.47
N GLY A 34 2.11 1.88 35.62
CA GLY A 34 3.21 2.78 35.92
C GLY A 34 2.63 4.13 36.32
N ALA A 35 2.35 4.30 37.60
CA ALA A 35 1.96 5.57 38.18
C ALA A 35 3.12 6.57 38.06
N ALA A 36 3.07 7.41 37.02
CA ALA A 36 3.89 8.62 36.93
C ALA A 36 3.08 9.79 37.49
N ASN A 37 3.33 10.07 38.77
CA ASN A 37 2.93 11.29 39.46
C ASN A 37 3.44 12.53 38.71
N THR A 38 2.56 13.23 37.99
CA THR A 38 2.80 14.63 37.61
C THR A 38 1.91 15.51 38.48
N VAL A 39 2.45 15.82 39.65
CA VAL A 39 1.92 16.80 40.59
C VAL A 39 2.07 18.19 39.95
N CYS A 40 1.00 18.70 39.34
CA CYS A 40 0.88 20.14 39.08
C CYS A 40 0.61 20.84 40.41
N SER A 41 1.70 21.19 41.07
CA SER A 41 1.75 22.00 42.28
C SER A 41 1.31 23.43 41.96
N ALA A 42 0.00 23.69 42.07
CA ALA A 42 -0.53 25.04 42.21
C ALA A 42 -0.39 25.48 43.68
N ASN A 43 0.83 25.84 44.07
CA ASN A 43 1.11 26.50 45.34
C ASN A 43 0.52 27.92 45.32
N ALA A 44 -0.69 28.07 45.87
CA ALA A 44 -1.19 29.34 46.36
C ALA A 44 -1.82 29.15 47.75
N SER A 45 -1.09 28.48 48.65
CA SER A 45 -1.35 28.53 50.08
C SER A 45 -0.93 29.89 50.61
N VAL A 46 -1.88 30.82 50.66
CA VAL A 46 -1.80 32.02 51.48
C VAL A 46 -1.84 31.56 52.94
N GLN A 47 -0.67 31.27 53.51
CA GLN A 47 -0.47 31.22 54.96
C GLN A 47 -0.65 32.64 55.51
N LEU A 48 -1.88 32.95 55.92
CA LEU A 48 -2.12 34.03 56.87
C LEU A 48 -1.89 33.45 58.27
N ASP A 49 -0.66 33.63 58.76
CA ASP A 49 -0.32 33.41 60.17
C ASP A 49 -1.13 34.37 61.06
N SER A 50 -2.29 33.91 61.51
CA SER A 50 -3.06 34.53 62.59
C SER A 50 -2.66 33.93 63.93
N ASN A 51 -1.45 34.28 64.40
CA ASN A 51 -1.05 34.08 65.79
C ASN A 51 -1.23 35.41 66.55
N THR A 52 -2.48 35.78 66.82
CA THR A 52 -2.79 36.83 67.81
C THR A 52 -3.36 36.19 69.08
N PRO A 53 -2.83 36.53 70.26
CA PRO A 53 -3.22 35.91 71.52
C PRO A 53 -4.66 36.26 71.91
N ARG A 54 -5.38 35.22 72.27
CA ARG A 54 -6.81 35.14 72.56
C ARG A 54 -7.13 35.69 73.96
N THR A 55 -6.85 36.96 74.25
CA THR A 55 -7.27 37.60 75.51
C THR A 55 -7.56 39.09 75.34
N SER A 56 -8.67 39.43 74.72
CA SER A 56 -9.35 40.70 74.99
C SER A 56 -10.76 40.63 74.45
N ARG A 57 -11.72 40.74 75.37
CA ARG A 57 -13.16 40.84 75.10
C ARG A 57 -13.42 42.25 74.55
N THR A 58 -12.90 42.54 73.35
CA THR A 58 -13.23 43.77 72.63
C THR A 58 -14.66 43.60 72.11
N HIS A 59 -15.53 44.50 72.56
CA HIS A 59 -16.87 44.64 72.03
C HIS A 59 -16.79 44.64 70.50
N ASP A 60 -17.62 43.84 69.85
CA ASP A 60 -17.66 43.72 68.40
C ASP A 60 -18.06 45.07 67.79
N ILE A 61 -17.08 45.90 67.42
CA ILE A 61 -17.27 47.26 66.84
C ILE A 61 -17.61 47.17 65.33
N SER A 62 -17.81 45.96 64.78
CA SER A 62 -18.09 45.78 63.34
C SER A 62 -19.29 46.60 62.87
N HIS A 63 -20.37 46.62 63.66
CA HIS A 63 -21.58 47.37 63.36
C HIS A 63 -21.44 48.90 63.45
N LEU A 64 -20.39 49.43 64.08
CA LEU A 64 -20.17 50.88 64.20
C LEU A 64 -19.37 51.47 63.01
N ARG A 65 -18.80 50.62 62.16
CA ARG A 65 -18.18 51.04 60.88
C ARG A 65 -19.12 50.98 59.68
N ASP A 66 -20.31 50.39 59.82
CA ASP A 66 -21.42 50.50 58.87
C ASP A 66 -22.14 51.85 58.96
N ARG A 67 -21.41 52.93 59.29
CA ARG A 67 -21.87 54.26 58.92
C ARG A 67 -21.82 54.30 57.41
N SER A 68 -22.98 54.12 56.78
CA SER A 68 -23.25 54.38 55.38
C SER A 68 -22.57 55.70 55.01
N GLN A 69 -21.36 55.60 54.45
CA GLN A 69 -20.64 56.77 53.96
C GLN A 69 -21.58 57.39 52.94
N GLY A 70 -22.15 58.56 53.27
CA GLY A 70 -23.23 59.21 52.54
C GLY A 70 -22.84 59.73 51.16
N ILE A 71 -21.81 59.15 50.55
CA ILE A 71 -21.55 59.26 49.13
C ILE A 71 -22.66 58.43 48.48
N GLY A 72 -23.64 59.11 47.87
CA GLY A 72 -24.75 58.46 47.17
C GLY A 72 -24.20 57.35 46.30
N ARG A 73 -24.61 56.11 46.57
CA ARG A 73 -24.18 54.92 45.83
C ARG A 73 -24.61 55.14 44.38
N SER A 74 -23.65 55.51 43.53
CA SER A 74 -23.93 55.76 42.12
C SER A 74 -24.18 54.42 41.45
N ILE A 75 -25.40 54.23 41.00
CA ILE A 75 -25.81 53.06 40.25
C ILE A 75 -25.28 53.25 38.82
N PRO A 76 -24.61 52.27 38.22
CA PRO A 76 -24.10 52.39 36.85
C PRO A 76 -25.27 52.62 35.87
N PRO A 77 -25.09 53.38 34.78
CA PRO A 77 -26.15 53.58 33.80
C PRO A 77 -26.55 52.26 33.12
N SER A 78 -27.75 52.23 32.55
CA SER A 78 -28.20 51.10 31.73
C SER A 78 -27.35 50.96 30.46
N LEU A 79 -27.19 49.72 30.00
CA LEU A 79 -26.59 49.39 28.70
C LEU A 79 -27.64 48.91 27.69
N ILE A 80 -28.93 48.95 28.06
CA ILE A 80 -30.01 48.64 27.14
C ILE A 80 -30.07 49.74 26.07
N PRO A 81 -30.23 49.41 24.78
CA PRO A 81 -30.41 50.40 23.72
C PRO A 81 -31.62 51.30 23.97
N GLU A 82 -31.52 52.58 23.60
CA GLU A 82 -32.62 53.54 23.78
C GLU A 82 -33.90 53.14 23.01
N ASP A 83 -33.74 52.45 21.88
CA ASP A 83 -34.85 51.90 21.07
C ASP A 83 -35.69 50.87 21.84
N ASP A 84 -35.11 50.27 22.88
CA ASP A 84 -35.74 49.27 23.73
C ASP A 84 -36.30 49.84 25.04
N PHE A 85 -36.26 51.17 25.21
CA PHE A 85 -36.80 51.80 26.40
C PHE A 85 -38.33 51.75 26.38
N VAL A 86 -38.90 51.34 27.50
CA VAL A 86 -40.35 51.27 27.69
C VAL A 86 -40.79 52.51 28.45
N PHE A 87 -41.65 53.31 27.80
CA PHE A 87 -42.25 54.50 28.39
C PHE A 87 -43.74 54.25 28.65
N GLU A 88 -44.22 54.70 29.81
CA GLU A 88 -45.64 54.78 30.11
C GLU A 88 -46.10 56.23 29.93
N SER A 89 -47.12 56.42 29.08
CA SER A 89 -47.74 57.71 28.86
C SER A 89 -48.86 57.95 29.86
N ALA A 90 -48.85 59.13 30.48
CA ALA A 90 -49.86 59.55 31.45
C ALA A 90 -50.20 61.03 31.29
N PHE A 91 -51.41 61.41 31.70
CA PHE A 91 -51.85 62.81 31.66
C PHE A 91 -51.06 63.72 32.63
N MET A 92 -50.56 63.15 33.73
CA MET A 92 -49.75 63.86 34.73
C MET A 92 -48.38 63.19 34.90
N PRO A 93 -47.32 63.94 35.21
CA PRO A 93 -46.01 63.38 35.49
C PRO A 93 -46.09 62.50 36.75
N LYS A 94 -45.66 61.24 36.63
CA LYS A 94 -45.62 60.32 37.79
C LYS A 94 -44.36 60.51 38.62
N ASP A 95 -43.24 60.74 37.92
CA ASP A 95 -41.89 60.81 38.51
C ASP A 95 -41.11 62.02 37.98
N PRO A 96 -40.05 62.48 38.68
CA PRO A 96 -39.20 63.59 38.22
C PRO A 96 -38.48 63.30 36.89
N SER A 97 -38.43 62.03 36.46
CA SER A 97 -37.90 61.62 35.15
C SER A 97 -38.95 61.64 34.03
N SER A 98 -40.17 62.14 34.28
CA SER A 98 -41.21 62.24 33.27
C SER A 98 -40.86 63.35 32.26
N VAL A 99 -40.87 63.03 30.97
CA VAL A 99 -40.63 63.98 29.88
C VAL A 99 -41.95 64.24 29.14
N TYR A 100 -42.33 65.51 29.01
CA TYR A 100 -43.53 65.88 28.24
C TYR A 100 -43.28 65.76 26.75
N SER A 101 -44.12 65.00 26.04
CA SER A 101 -44.08 64.90 24.59
C SER A 101 -45.13 65.82 23.97
N GLY A 102 -44.69 66.74 23.13
CA GLY A 102 -45.58 67.65 22.41
C GLY A 102 -46.36 66.97 21.28
N VAL A 103 -46.01 65.75 20.89
CA VAL A 103 -46.62 65.04 19.76
C VAL A 103 -47.99 64.48 20.12
N ASP A 104 -48.10 63.87 21.29
CA ASP A 104 -49.33 63.24 21.80
C ASP A 104 -49.95 64.01 22.99
N GLY A 105 -49.23 65.00 23.53
CA GLY A 105 -49.70 65.83 24.62
C GLY A 105 -49.71 65.12 25.97
N LEU A 106 -48.92 64.04 26.12
CA LEU A 106 -48.83 63.25 27.35
C LEU A 106 -47.42 63.30 27.94
N TRP A 107 -47.34 63.06 29.25
CA TRP A 107 -46.08 62.88 29.96
C TRP A 107 -45.63 61.42 29.83
N HIS A 108 -44.43 61.21 29.32
CA HIS A 108 -43.80 59.90 29.19
C HIS A 108 -42.87 59.67 30.36
N THR A 109 -43.15 58.65 31.15
CA THR A 109 -42.27 58.22 32.23
C THR A 109 -41.54 56.98 31.78
N GLN A 110 -40.21 56.99 31.84
CA GLN A 110 -39.40 55.80 31.55
C GLN A 110 -39.65 54.75 32.64
N VAL A 111 -40.25 53.63 32.25
CA VAL A 111 -40.54 52.51 33.16
C VAL A 111 -39.41 51.49 33.11
N PHE A 112 -38.82 51.26 31.94
CA PHE A 112 -37.68 50.35 31.78
C PHE A 112 -36.67 50.92 30.77
N PRO A 113 -35.37 50.90 31.06
CA PRO A 113 -34.74 50.59 32.35
C PRO A 113 -35.08 51.63 33.43
N SER A 114 -35.51 51.19 34.63
CA SER A 114 -35.80 52.09 35.75
C SER A 114 -34.53 52.65 36.40
N ASN A 115 -34.58 53.91 36.84
CA ASN A 115 -33.56 54.55 37.68
C ASN A 115 -33.48 53.92 39.09
N VAL A 116 -34.51 53.18 39.49
CA VAL A 116 -34.66 52.49 40.78
C VAL A 116 -34.98 51.01 40.50
N PRO A 117 -34.01 50.22 39.99
CA PRO A 117 -34.26 48.94 39.31
C PRO A 117 -34.49 47.78 40.29
N SER A 118 -35.22 47.98 41.38
CA SER A 118 -35.43 46.94 42.42
C SER A 118 -36.84 46.35 42.42
N SER A 119 -37.70 46.78 41.49
CA SER A 119 -39.08 46.31 41.46
C SER A 119 -39.20 44.95 40.80
N ARG A 120 -40.23 44.18 41.18
CA ARG A 120 -40.61 42.94 40.47
C ARG A 120 -40.96 43.21 39.00
N ALA A 121 -41.49 44.39 38.70
CA ALA A 121 -41.80 44.80 37.35
C ALA A 121 -40.52 44.92 36.50
N ASP A 122 -39.44 45.51 37.04
CA ASP A 122 -38.14 45.61 36.35
C ASP A 122 -37.57 44.24 35.97
N ALA A 123 -37.61 43.28 36.90
CA ALA A 123 -37.17 41.92 36.63
C ALA A 123 -38.01 41.24 35.53
N THR A 124 -39.32 41.49 35.52
CA THR A 124 -40.24 40.95 34.51
C THR A 124 -39.98 41.58 33.13
N MET A 125 -39.77 42.90 33.08
CA MET A 125 -39.46 43.60 31.83
C MET A 125 -38.09 43.21 31.27
N LEU A 126 -37.10 42.98 32.14
CA LEU A 126 -35.81 42.43 31.73
C LEU A 126 -35.94 41.03 31.12
N ASP A 127 -36.71 40.14 31.74
CA ASP A 127 -36.96 38.78 31.21
C ASP A 127 -37.61 38.83 29.83
N VAL A 128 -38.62 39.69 29.65
CA VAL A 128 -39.28 39.92 28.36
C VAL A 128 -38.29 40.48 27.34
N TRP A 129 -37.44 41.44 27.72
CA TRP A 129 -36.42 42.02 26.85
C TRP A 129 -35.40 40.96 26.39
N ILE A 130 -34.82 40.19 27.32
CA ILE A 130 -33.86 39.12 27.00
C ILE A 130 -34.52 38.10 26.06
N THR A 131 -35.72 37.64 26.40
CA THR A 131 -36.44 36.64 25.60
C THR A 131 -36.69 37.14 24.18
N ARG A 132 -37.11 38.40 24.01
CA ARG A 132 -37.30 39.01 22.70
C ARG A 132 -36.00 39.08 21.92
N CYS A 133 -34.91 39.58 22.52
CA CYS A 133 -33.60 39.65 21.85
C CYS A 133 -33.10 38.27 21.42
N LEU A 134 -33.31 37.23 22.23
CA LEU A 134 -32.95 35.85 21.87
C LEU A 134 -33.79 35.31 20.71
N VAL A 135 -35.09 35.62 20.67
CA VAL A 135 -35.98 35.23 19.58
C VAL A 135 -35.62 35.96 18.29
N GLU A 136 -35.38 37.27 18.33
CA GLU A 136 -34.93 38.06 17.18
C GLU A 136 -33.57 37.58 16.66
N TYR A 137 -32.67 37.23 17.58
CA TYR A 137 -31.39 36.62 17.24
C TYR A 137 -31.59 35.28 16.51
N GLN A 138 -32.45 34.39 17.02
CA GLN A 138 -32.75 33.11 16.38
C GLN A 138 -33.44 33.27 15.01
N GLN A 139 -34.29 34.28 14.86
CA GLN A 139 -34.98 34.56 13.60
C GLN A 139 -34.05 35.15 12.53
N SER A 140 -33.08 35.98 12.95
CA SER A 140 -32.09 36.58 12.05
C SER A 140 -31.00 35.59 11.61
N HIS A 141 -30.75 34.54 12.40
CA HIS A 141 -29.72 33.53 12.15
C HIS A 141 -30.34 32.21 11.70
N SER A 142 -30.63 32.08 10.41
CA SER A 142 -31.14 30.84 9.81
C SER A 142 -30.06 29.76 9.74
N CYS A 143 -30.13 28.75 10.63
CA CYS A 143 -29.53 27.39 10.68
C CYS A 143 -28.05 27.14 10.28
N ASP A 144 -27.43 27.94 9.43
CA ASP A 144 -26.14 27.66 8.79
C ASP A 144 -25.02 28.60 9.27
N THR A 145 -25.27 29.40 10.32
CA THR A 145 -24.23 30.22 10.92
C THR A 145 -23.25 29.37 11.71
N ASP A 146 -21.96 29.58 11.44
CA ASP A 146 -20.86 29.00 12.22
C ASP A 146 -21.10 29.27 13.72
N LEU A 147 -21.02 28.22 14.53
CA LEU A 147 -21.17 28.27 15.98
C LEU A 147 -20.27 29.35 16.61
N SER A 148 -19.07 29.54 16.06
CA SER A 148 -18.13 30.57 16.51
C SER A 148 -18.70 31.98 16.35
N GLN A 149 -19.35 32.24 15.22
CA GLN A 149 -20.02 33.51 14.96
C GLN A 149 -21.26 33.64 15.85
N ALA A 150 -22.00 32.55 16.04
CA ALA A 150 -23.19 32.59 16.86
C ALA A 150 -22.90 32.98 18.32
N VAL A 151 -21.83 32.42 18.89
CA VAL A 151 -21.36 32.78 20.24
C VAL A 151 -20.93 34.24 20.31
N LYS A 152 -20.24 34.77 19.30
CA LYS A 152 -19.79 36.18 19.27
C LYS A 152 -20.95 37.17 19.29
N ASP A 153 -22.05 36.83 18.61
CA ASP A 153 -23.22 37.71 18.50
C ASP A 153 -24.14 37.59 19.73
N LEU A 154 -24.19 36.42 20.36
CA LEU A 154 -25.01 36.18 21.55
C LEU A 154 -24.40 36.78 22.84
N VAL A 155 -23.07 36.77 22.97
CA VAL A 155 -22.37 37.26 24.17
C VAL A 155 -22.71 38.72 24.52
N PRO A 156 -22.76 39.68 23.57
CA PRO A 156 -23.19 41.05 23.85
C PRO A 156 -24.60 41.14 24.45
N ILE A 157 -25.57 40.40 23.91
CA ILE A 157 -26.97 40.39 24.39
C ILE A 157 -27.00 39.92 25.85
N LEU A 158 -26.34 38.80 26.15
CA LEU A 158 -26.26 38.26 27.50
C LEU A 158 -25.48 39.19 28.45
N SER A 159 -24.43 39.85 27.98
CA SER A 159 -23.66 40.79 28.80
C SER A 159 -24.48 42.01 29.21
N VAL A 160 -25.35 42.53 28.33
CA VAL A 160 -26.30 43.61 28.69
C VAL A 160 -27.31 43.12 29.73
N GLY A 161 -27.84 41.90 29.56
CA GLY A 161 -28.76 41.30 30.53
C GLY A 161 -28.12 41.11 31.92
N VAL A 162 -26.89 40.60 31.99
CA VAL A 162 -26.16 40.44 33.26
C VAL A 162 -25.82 41.80 33.88
N HIS A 163 -25.44 42.80 33.07
CA HIS A 163 -25.21 44.16 33.57
C HIS A 163 -26.47 44.75 34.20
N GLU A 164 -27.64 44.52 33.62
CA GLU A 164 -28.91 44.94 34.21
C GLU A 164 -29.15 44.24 35.56
N ILE A 165 -28.96 42.92 35.64
CA ILE A 165 -29.09 42.17 36.90
C ILE A 165 -28.15 42.73 37.97
N VAL A 166 -26.90 43.02 37.62
CA VAL A 166 -25.94 43.68 38.51
C VAL A 166 -26.49 45.02 38.97
N ARG A 167 -27.09 45.84 38.08
CA ARG A 167 -27.71 47.12 38.44
C ARG A 167 -28.85 46.94 39.45
N GLN A 168 -29.74 45.96 39.23
CA GLN A 168 -30.84 45.62 40.15
C GLN A 168 -30.31 45.21 41.54
N VAL A 169 -29.28 44.34 41.57
CA VAL A 169 -28.65 43.88 42.81
C VAL A 169 -27.91 45.02 43.51
N MET A 170 -27.19 45.88 42.78
CA MET A 170 -26.48 47.03 43.35
C MET A 170 -27.42 48.02 44.02
N HIS A 171 -28.62 48.22 43.46
CA HIS A 171 -29.64 49.07 44.08
C HIS A 171 -30.08 48.52 45.43
N HIS A 172 -30.36 47.21 45.53
CA HIS A 172 -30.78 46.58 46.80
C HIS A 172 -29.62 46.42 47.79
N CYS A 173 -28.45 45.98 47.32
CA CYS A 173 -27.25 45.75 48.11
C CYS A 173 -26.00 45.93 47.23
N PHE A 174 -25.42 47.11 47.32
CA PHE A 174 -24.25 47.54 46.54
C PHE A 174 -23.09 46.55 46.63
N GLU A 175 -22.81 46.05 47.83
CA GLU A 175 -21.70 45.13 48.11
C GLU A 175 -21.88 43.82 47.34
N ARG A 176 -23.11 43.27 47.32
CA ARG A 176 -23.43 42.06 46.55
C ARG A 176 -23.32 42.30 45.05
N GLY A 177 -23.77 43.45 44.58
CA GLY A 177 -23.69 43.82 43.17
C GLY A 177 -22.24 43.96 42.69
N VAL A 178 -21.37 44.59 43.50
CA VAL A 178 -19.92 44.69 43.21
C VAL A 178 -19.26 43.32 43.16
N VAL A 179 -19.61 42.40 44.06
CA VAL A 179 -19.09 41.02 44.03
C VAL A 179 -19.58 40.28 42.78
N LEU A 180 -20.85 40.44 42.42
CA LEU A 180 -21.44 39.82 41.22
C LEU A 180 -20.77 40.32 39.93
N ASP A 181 -20.53 41.63 39.80
CA ASP A 181 -19.81 42.23 38.68
C ASP A 181 -18.39 41.66 38.54
N LYS A 182 -17.65 41.55 39.67
CA LYS A 182 -16.31 40.94 39.67
C LYS A 182 -16.34 39.48 39.24
N LEU A 183 -17.33 38.72 39.72
CA LEU A 183 -17.49 37.31 39.35
C LEU A 183 -17.79 37.16 37.85
N TRP A 184 -18.69 38.00 37.32
CA TRP A 184 -19.01 38.02 35.90
C TRP A 184 -17.79 38.36 35.04
N LYS A 185 -17.04 39.41 35.38
CA LYS A 185 -15.81 39.78 34.68
C LYS A 185 -14.78 38.64 34.68
N ALA A 186 -14.56 38.00 35.84
CA ALA A 186 -13.68 36.85 35.94
C ALA A 186 -14.16 35.66 35.09
N TYR A 187 -15.48 35.41 35.04
CA TYR A 187 -16.06 34.37 34.20
C TYR A 187 -15.84 34.66 32.71
N VAL A 188 -16.13 35.89 32.26
CA VAL A 188 -15.91 36.32 30.87
C VAL A 188 -14.43 36.23 30.49
N ASP A 189 -13.52 36.59 31.40
CA ASP A 189 -12.08 36.45 31.17
C ASP A 189 -11.65 34.99 30.98
N VAL A 190 -12.14 34.07 31.82
CA VAL A 190 -11.87 32.64 31.68
C VAL A 190 -12.44 32.10 30.38
N PHE A 191 -13.69 32.45 30.06
CA PHE A 191 -14.35 32.04 28.83
C PHE A 191 -13.57 32.52 27.59
N ASN A 192 -13.14 33.78 27.57
CA ASN A 192 -12.33 34.34 26.49
C ASN A 192 -10.98 33.62 26.34
N ARG A 193 -10.34 33.19 27.44
CA ARG A 193 -9.11 32.38 27.37
C ARG A 193 -9.38 31.03 26.74
N VAL A 194 -10.47 30.36 27.11
CA VAL A 194 -10.87 29.07 26.53
C VAL A 194 -11.18 29.23 25.04
N LEU A 195 -11.93 30.26 24.65
CA LEU A 195 -12.23 30.52 23.24
C LEU A 195 -10.97 30.76 22.41
N ARG A 196 -10.01 31.56 22.90
CA ARG A 196 -8.74 31.76 22.21
C ARG A 196 -7.94 30.45 22.09
N SER A 197 -7.89 29.66 23.17
CA SER A 197 -7.23 28.35 23.16
C SER A 197 -7.86 27.41 22.12
N MET A 198 -9.19 27.38 22.05
CA MET A 198 -9.93 26.57 21.08
C MET A 198 -9.69 27.05 19.65
N GLN A 199 -9.67 28.37 19.41
CA GLN A 199 -9.37 28.95 18.09
C GLN A 199 -7.97 28.59 17.61
N VAL A 200 -6.96 28.63 18.49
CA VAL A 200 -5.59 28.21 18.16
C VAL A 200 -5.54 26.71 17.85
N SER A 201 -6.21 25.89 18.65
CA SER A 201 -6.30 24.44 18.41
C SER A 201 -6.98 24.10 17.08
N LEU A 202 -8.07 24.81 16.75
CA LEU A 202 -8.78 24.67 15.48
C LEU A 202 -7.90 25.09 14.30
N GLY A 203 -7.17 26.21 14.41
CA GLY A 203 -6.22 26.63 13.38
C GLY A 203 -5.07 25.62 13.17
N PHE A 204 -4.59 24.97 14.23
CA PHE A 204 -3.63 23.87 14.11
C PHE A 204 -4.23 22.65 13.39
N ALA A 205 -5.46 22.28 13.73
CA ALA A 205 -6.17 21.18 13.08
C ALA A 205 -6.42 21.46 11.58
N GLU A 206 -6.80 22.69 11.21
CA GLU A 206 -6.96 23.11 9.82
C GLU A 206 -5.63 23.04 9.04
N HIS A 207 -4.54 23.52 9.64
CA HIS A 207 -3.23 23.43 9.04
C HIS A 207 -2.76 21.98 8.86
N SER A 208 -3.00 21.12 9.86
CA SER A 208 -2.72 19.68 9.78
C SER A 208 -3.55 19.02 8.67
N LYS A 209 -4.85 19.34 8.60
CA LYS A 209 -5.75 18.86 7.54
C LYS A 209 -5.24 19.26 6.15
N SER A 210 -4.81 20.51 5.98
CA SER A 210 -4.24 20.99 4.72
C SER A 210 -2.97 20.24 4.32
N LYS A 211 -2.10 19.89 5.27
CA LYS A 211 -0.92 19.04 5.00
C LYS A 211 -1.30 17.64 4.55
N VAL A 212 -2.24 17.00 5.24
CA VAL A 212 -2.73 15.66 4.89
C VAL A 212 -3.40 15.67 3.52
N GLU A 213 -4.17 16.70 3.21
CA GLU A 213 -4.80 16.89 1.90
C GLU A 213 -3.76 17.07 0.79
N GLY A 214 -2.65 17.78 1.05
CA GLY A 214 -1.51 17.89 0.14
C GLY A 214 -0.85 16.54 -0.15
N VAL A 215 -0.58 15.73 0.88
CA VAL A 215 -0.01 14.38 0.72
C VAL A 215 -0.97 13.48 -0.05
N HIS A 216 -2.27 13.55 0.25
CA HIS A 216 -3.30 12.79 -0.46
C HIS A 216 -3.39 13.20 -1.94
N SER A 217 -3.24 14.49 -2.27
CA SER A 217 -3.21 14.95 -3.65
C SER A 217 -1.99 14.40 -4.39
N ALA A 218 -0.79 14.51 -3.80
CA ALA A 218 0.43 14.00 -4.40
C ALA A 218 0.35 12.47 -4.66
N ALA A 219 -0.16 11.70 -3.69
CA ALA A 219 -0.33 10.25 -3.88
C ALA A 219 -1.37 9.90 -4.97
N ARG A 220 -2.37 10.76 -5.22
CA ARG A 220 -3.29 10.59 -6.36
C ARG A 220 -2.57 10.84 -7.68
N ASP A 221 -1.76 11.89 -7.75
CA ASP A 221 -1.01 12.25 -8.95
C ASP A 221 -0.01 11.14 -9.32
N ASP A 222 0.73 10.60 -8.34
CA ASP A 222 1.66 9.46 -8.52
C ASP A 222 0.94 8.22 -9.05
N LEU A 223 -0.26 7.93 -8.53
CA LEU A 223 -1.07 6.80 -8.95
C LEU A 223 -1.58 6.97 -10.39
N GLU A 224 -1.95 8.20 -10.77
CA GLU A 224 -2.33 8.51 -12.16
C GLU A 224 -1.14 8.43 -13.11
N GLU A 225 0.04 8.87 -12.69
CA GLU A 225 1.28 8.71 -13.44
C GLU A 225 1.62 7.24 -13.66
N LEU A 226 1.58 6.43 -12.59
CA LEU A 226 1.84 4.99 -12.67
C LEU A 226 0.83 4.30 -13.60
N LYS A 227 -0.45 4.68 -13.53
CA LYS A 227 -1.48 4.16 -14.44
C LYS A 227 -1.22 4.51 -15.90
N ARG A 228 -0.62 5.67 -16.17
CA ARG A 228 -0.26 6.10 -17.53
C ARG A 228 0.99 5.39 -18.05
N ALA A 229 2.02 5.24 -17.21
CA ALA A 229 3.29 4.63 -17.59
C ALA A 229 3.23 3.09 -17.72
N HIS A 230 2.41 2.43 -16.90
CA HIS A 230 2.30 0.96 -16.90
C HIS A 230 1.97 0.33 -18.27
N PRO A 231 0.97 0.79 -19.05
CA PRO A 231 0.69 0.20 -20.36
C PRO A 231 1.84 0.38 -21.36
N GLU A 232 2.58 1.49 -21.29
CA GLU A 232 3.73 1.75 -22.17
C GLU A 232 4.88 0.77 -21.85
N GLN A 233 5.23 0.62 -20.58
CA GLN A 233 6.23 -0.35 -20.12
C GLN A 233 5.84 -1.79 -20.48
N MET A 234 4.56 -2.15 -20.29
CA MET A 234 4.08 -3.48 -20.63
C MET A 234 4.14 -3.74 -22.13
N GLN A 235 3.85 -2.73 -22.96
CA GLN A 235 3.96 -2.83 -24.41
C GLN A 235 5.41 -2.97 -24.88
N GLU A 236 6.35 -2.26 -24.26
CA GLU A 236 7.80 -2.40 -24.52
C GLU A 236 8.27 -3.83 -24.24
N VAL A 237 7.93 -4.40 -23.08
CA VAL A 237 8.29 -5.78 -22.72
C VAL A 237 7.67 -6.79 -23.70
N ILE A 238 6.41 -6.58 -24.14
CA ILE A 238 5.77 -7.43 -25.13
C ILE A 238 6.54 -7.37 -26.46
N MET A 239 6.89 -6.16 -26.93
CA MET A 239 7.65 -5.98 -28.16
C MET A 239 9.02 -6.66 -28.11
N ASP A 240 9.73 -6.54 -26.98
CA ASP A 240 11.03 -7.20 -26.78
C ASP A 240 10.91 -8.72 -26.80
N LEU A 241 9.89 -9.28 -26.15
CA LEU A 241 9.64 -10.72 -26.15
C LEU A 241 9.24 -11.23 -27.54
N GLU A 242 8.44 -10.47 -28.29
CA GLU A 242 8.10 -10.79 -29.68
C GLU A 242 9.34 -10.76 -30.58
N ALA A 243 10.21 -9.76 -30.41
CA ALA A 243 11.47 -9.68 -31.14
C ALA A 243 12.39 -10.88 -30.84
N GLN A 244 12.54 -11.25 -29.56
CA GLN A 244 13.30 -12.44 -29.17
C GLN A 244 12.70 -13.73 -29.73
N PHE A 245 11.38 -13.89 -29.66
CA PHE A 245 10.70 -15.07 -30.17
C PHE A 245 10.87 -15.20 -31.68
N THR A 246 10.72 -14.11 -32.43
CA THR A 246 10.93 -14.13 -33.89
C THR A 246 12.38 -14.37 -34.28
N SER A 247 13.35 -13.90 -33.51
CA SER A 247 14.77 -14.23 -33.71
C SER A 247 15.01 -15.73 -33.51
N ASN A 248 14.59 -16.27 -32.36
CA ASN A 248 14.75 -17.69 -32.04
C ASN A 248 14.05 -18.59 -33.07
N MET A 249 12.89 -18.18 -33.57
CA MET A 249 12.17 -18.92 -34.61
C MET A 249 12.95 -18.97 -35.92
N ARG A 250 13.55 -17.85 -36.36
CA ARG A 250 14.44 -17.83 -37.54
C ARG A 250 15.67 -18.70 -37.34
N ASP A 251 16.30 -18.63 -36.16
CA ASP A 251 17.48 -19.44 -35.87
C ASP A 251 17.16 -20.94 -35.95
N ILE A 252 16.00 -21.36 -35.45
CA ILE A 252 15.51 -22.75 -35.55
C ILE A 252 15.18 -23.12 -37.01
N GLU A 253 14.54 -22.23 -37.77
CA GLU A 253 14.27 -22.45 -39.20
C GLU A 253 15.56 -22.61 -40.01
N ASP A 254 16.57 -21.80 -39.73
CA ASP A 254 17.90 -21.87 -40.35
C ASP A 254 18.62 -23.18 -39.99
N GLN A 255 18.56 -23.61 -38.72
CA GLN A 255 19.08 -24.90 -38.29
C GLN A 255 18.39 -26.07 -39.01
N LEU A 256 17.05 -26.04 -39.11
CA LEU A 256 16.29 -27.06 -39.82
C LEU A 256 16.63 -27.08 -41.32
N SER A 257 16.81 -25.92 -41.95
CA SER A 257 17.23 -25.78 -43.34
C SER A 257 18.62 -26.39 -43.57
N ASN A 258 19.58 -26.07 -42.70
CA ASN A 258 20.94 -26.61 -42.77
C ASN A 258 20.95 -28.14 -42.61
N LEU A 259 20.23 -28.66 -41.62
CA LEU A 259 20.10 -30.12 -41.42
C LEU A 259 19.41 -30.80 -42.60
N SER A 260 18.42 -30.16 -43.24
CA SER A 260 17.78 -30.69 -44.43
C SER A 260 18.75 -30.78 -45.62
N GLN A 261 19.58 -29.76 -45.82
CA GLN A 261 20.61 -29.76 -46.88
C GLN A 261 21.68 -30.83 -46.61
N GLU A 262 22.12 -30.95 -45.35
CA GLU A 262 23.07 -31.98 -44.95
C GLU A 262 22.50 -33.39 -45.17
N ASN A 263 21.23 -33.62 -44.78
CA ASN A 263 20.56 -34.89 -44.99
C ASN A 263 20.43 -35.20 -46.50
N GLU A 264 20.07 -34.22 -47.33
CA GLU A 264 20.05 -34.39 -48.78
C GLU A 264 21.43 -34.73 -49.35
N HIS A 265 22.48 -34.05 -48.88
CA HIS A 265 23.87 -34.32 -49.26
C HIS A 265 24.29 -35.75 -48.86
N LEU A 266 24.04 -36.15 -47.61
CA LEU A 266 24.33 -37.49 -47.11
C LEU A 266 23.55 -38.56 -47.88
N GLN A 267 22.28 -38.31 -48.24
CA GLN A 267 21.53 -39.22 -49.09
C GLN A 267 22.13 -39.35 -50.50
N LYS A 268 22.63 -38.27 -51.10
CA LYS A 268 23.31 -38.31 -52.40
C LYS A 268 24.61 -39.12 -52.32
N GLU A 269 25.42 -38.88 -51.30
CA GLU A 269 26.64 -39.65 -51.04
C GLU A 269 26.32 -41.12 -50.78
N HIS A 270 25.31 -41.43 -49.95
CA HIS A 270 24.85 -42.80 -49.73
C HIS A 270 24.43 -43.48 -51.04
N ARG A 271 23.64 -42.81 -51.89
CA ARG A 271 23.25 -43.34 -53.22
C ARG A 271 24.45 -43.51 -54.15
N LYS A 272 25.46 -42.66 -54.05
CA LYS A 272 26.70 -42.79 -54.82
C LYS A 272 27.49 -44.01 -54.36
N CYS A 273 27.75 -44.15 -53.06
CA CYS A 273 28.39 -45.33 -52.50
C CYS A 273 27.61 -46.61 -52.81
N SER A 274 26.28 -46.60 -52.68
CA SER A 274 25.43 -47.74 -53.04
C SER A 274 25.60 -48.15 -54.50
N ARG A 275 25.62 -47.19 -55.44
CA ARG A 275 25.87 -47.47 -56.86
C ARG A 275 27.26 -48.01 -57.11
N GLU A 276 28.28 -47.44 -56.46
CA GLU A 276 29.65 -47.97 -56.54
C GLU A 276 29.70 -49.41 -56.02
N LEU A 277 29.02 -49.69 -54.93
CA LEU A 277 28.93 -51.01 -54.33
C LEU A 277 28.24 -52.00 -55.26
N ASP A 278 27.13 -51.62 -55.90
CA ASP A 278 26.45 -52.45 -56.92
C ASP A 278 27.33 -52.74 -58.15
N ILE A 279 28.19 -51.78 -58.56
CA ILE A 279 29.12 -51.97 -59.69
C ILE A 279 30.22 -52.96 -59.32
N TRP A 280 30.82 -52.80 -58.14
CA TRP A 280 31.94 -53.62 -57.69
C TRP A 280 31.50 -55.00 -57.18
N TYR A 281 30.30 -55.09 -56.61
CA TYR A 281 29.73 -56.28 -55.98
C TYR A 281 28.25 -56.44 -56.35
N PRO A 282 27.91 -56.86 -57.58
CA PRO A 282 26.53 -56.94 -58.04
C PRO A 282 25.67 -57.91 -57.23
N ASN A 283 26.29 -58.91 -56.59
CA ASN A 283 25.58 -59.89 -55.78
C ASN A 283 25.54 -59.50 -54.29
N PHE A 284 26.02 -58.30 -53.93
CA PHE A 284 26.13 -57.87 -52.53
C PHE A 284 24.83 -58.00 -51.75
N SER A 285 23.70 -57.60 -52.35
CA SER A 285 22.37 -57.70 -51.73
C SER A 285 21.99 -59.11 -51.30
N LEU A 286 22.52 -60.14 -51.98
CA LEU A 286 22.22 -61.55 -51.69
C LEU A 286 23.02 -62.09 -50.50
N TYR A 287 24.16 -61.48 -50.16
CA TYR A 287 25.00 -61.94 -49.05
C TYR A 287 25.20 -60.91 -47.93
N GLN A 288 24.75 -59.66 -48.09
CA GLN A 288 24.80 -58.63 -47.05
C GLN A 288 24.04 -59.06 -45.78
N SER A 289 22.91 -59.74 -45.95
CA SER A 289 22.10 -60.30 -44.86
C SER A 289 22.49 -61.73 -44.50
N SER A 290 23.52 -62.30 -45.14
CA SER A 290 23.93 -63.67 -44.85
C SER A 290 24.61 -63.80 -43.48
N TYR A 291 24.61 -65.01 -42.94
CA TYR A 291 25.25 -65.38 -41.68
C TYR A 291 26.75 -65.02 -41.60
N ILE A 292 27.43 -64.80 -42.74
CA ILE A 292 28.82 -64.33 -42.79
C ILE A 292 28.93 -62.95 -42.16
N ASN A 293 27.92 -62.07 -42.32
CA ASN A 293 27.91 -60.75 -41.71
C ASN A 293 27.93 -60.84 -40.18
N ASN A 294 27.22 -61.82 -39.60
CA ASN A 294 27.25 -62.11 -38.17
C ASN A 294 28.58 -62.71 -37.67
N LYS A 295 29.47 -63.13 -38.58
CA LYS A 295 30.80 -63.70 -38.28
C LYS A 295 31.93 -62.68 -38.48
N ILE A 296 31.70 -61.61 -39.23
CA ILE A 296 32.62 -60.47 -39.28
C ILE A 296 32.59 -59.83 -37.89
N PRO A 297 33.73 -59.70 -37.19
CA PRO A 297 33.76 -59.04 -35.90
C PRO A 297 33.27 -57.61 -36.09
N HIS A 298 32.02 -57.35 -35.70
CA HIS A 298 31.57 -55.98 -35.55
C HIS A 298 32.45 -55.38 -34.46
N TYR A 299 33.36 -54.50 -34.86
CA TYR A 299 33.93 -53.52 -33.94
C TYR A 299 32.78 -52.63 -33.51
N THR A 300 31.93 -53.13 -32.63
CA THR A 300 31.15 -52.27 -31.76
C THR A 300 32.21 -51.53 -30.97
N GLU A 301 32.52 -50.31 -31.38
CA GLU A 301 33.19 -49.36 -30.52
C GLU A 301 32.38 -49.37 -29.23
N HIS A 302 32.87 -50.08 -28.22
CA HIS A 302 32.26 -50.04 -26.91
C HIS A 302 32.33 -48.58 -26.49
N PRO A 303 31.20 -47.86 -26.36
CA PRO A 303 31.24 -46.53 -25.79
C PRO A 303 31.66 -46.75 -24.34
N SER A 304 32.95 -46.54 -24.10
CA SER A 304 33.57 -46.61 -22.80
C SER A 304 33.09 -45.38 -22.04
N GLY A 305 31.90 -45.46 -21.45
CA GLY A 305 31.35 -44.43 -20.57
C GLY A 305 29.90 -44.07 -20.87
N ALA A 306 28.96 -44.91 -20.44
CA ALA A 306 27.71 -44.45 -19.86
C ALA A 306 27.00 -45.61 -19.17
N HIS A 307 26.66 -45.39 -17.92
CA HIS A 307 26.02 -46.32 -17.02
C HIS A 307 24.73 -46.93 -17.58
N GLN A 308 24.64 -48.24 -17.38
CA GLN A 308 23.45 -49.00 -16.98
C GLN A 308 22.19 -48.16 -16.71
N TYR A 309 21.21 -48.22 -17.61
CA TYR A 309 19.85 -48.53 -17.18
C TYR A 309 19.30 -49.70 -17.98
N ARG A 310 19.23 -50.80 -17.24
CA ARG A 310 18.86 -52.14 -17.61
C ARG A 310 17.36 -52.28 -17.32
N HIS A 311 16.53 -52.16 -18.35
CA HIS A 311 15.19 -52.77 -18.40
C HIS A 311 15.06 -53.27 -19.84
N GLY A 312 15.08 -54.57 -20.14
CA GLY A 312 14.30 -55.61 -19.48
C GLY A 312 13.05 -55.86 -20.33
N LYS A 313 13.20 -56.57 -21.46
CA LYS A 313 12.12 -57.40 -21.98
C LYS A 313 12.67 -58.54 -22.82
N ALA A 314 12.62 -59.70 -22.18
CA ALA A 314 12.65 -61.01 -22.81
C ALA A 314 11.44 -61.19 -23.74
N SER A 315 11.52 -62.24 -24.57
CA SER A 315 10.50 -62.78 -25.49
C SER A 315 10.72 -62.32 -26.93
N GLY A 316 10.95 -63.17 -27.92
CA GLY A 316 10.62 -64.58 -28.02
C GLY A 316 11.63 -65.32 -28.88
N LYS A 317 12.00 -66.48 -28.37
CA LYS A 317 12.61 -67.59 -29.06
C LYS A 317 11.60 -68.13 -30.07
N ALA A 318 11.90 -68.06 -31.35
CA ALA A 318 11.29 -68.89 -32.37
C ALA A 318 12.42 -69.66 -33.02
N ASP A 319 12.52 -70.92 -32.61
CA ASP A 319 13.31 -71.95 -33.26
C ASP A 319 12.80 -72.09 -34.70
N ASP A 320 13.66 -71.82 -35.69
CA ASP A 320 13.46 -72.23 -37.08
C ASP A 320 14.78 -72.79 -37.60
N ASP A 321 15.03 -74.05 -37.25
CA ASP A 321 16.10 -74.91 -37.75
C ASP A 321 15.76 -75.39 -39.17
N SER A 322 15.56 -74.47 -40.11
CA SER A 322 15.50 -74.79 -41.55
C SER A 322 16.50 -73.94 -42.32
N ASP A 323 17.26 -74.61 -43.19
CA ASP A 323 18.12 -74.08 -44.25
C ASP A 323 19.60 -73.84 -43.91
N GLY A 324 20.28 -74.94 -43.55
CA GLY A 324 21.74 -75.08 -43.70
C GLY A 324 22.24 -75.04 -45.16
N GLU A 325 21.38 -74.82 -46.16
CA GLU A 325 21.74 -74.82 -47.58
C GLU A 325 21.88 -73.40 -48.18
N SER A 326 21.28 -72.38 -47.56
CA SER A 326 21.43 -70.98 -48.01
C SER A 326 22.82 -70.41 -47.70
N GLY A 327 23.56 -71.02 -46.77
CA GLY A 327 24.87 -70.52 -46.35
C GLY A 327 25.97 -70.72 -47.40
N VAL A 328 25.94 -71.82 -48.14
CA VAL A 328 26.91 -72.10 -49.20
C VAL A 328 26.71 -71.17 -50.39
N VAL A 329 25.45 -70.78 -50.67
CA VAL A 329 25.12 -69.85 -51.77
C VAL A 329 25.72 -68.47 -51.52
N ALA A 330 25.63 -67.94 -50.30
CA ALA A 330 26.22 -66.63 -49.97
C ALA A 330 27.75 -66.65 -50.06
N GLU A 331 28.42 -67.70 -49.55
CA GLU A 331 29.89 -67.82 -49.64
C GLU A 331 30.38 -67.91 -51.09
N VAL A 332 29.66 -68.66 -51.93
CA VAL A 332 29.99 -68.80 -53.35
C VAL A 332 29.84 -67.47 -54.09
N LEU A 333 28.79 -66.70 -53.80
CA LEU A 333 28.56 -65.38 -54.41
C LEU A 333 29.62 -64.36 -53.98
N VAL A 334 30.04 -64.38 -52.71
CA VAL A 334 31.18 -63.56 -52.23
C VAL A 334 32.46 -63.92 -52.97
N ALA A 335 32.75 -65.21 -53.11
CA ALA A 335 33.95 -65.68 -53.81
C ALA A 335 33.92 -65.32 -55.31
N GLU A 336 32.75 -65.32 -55.94
CA GLU A 336 32.57 -64.93 -57.34
C GLU A 336 32.80 -63.44 -57.57
N ASP A 337 32.20 -62.57 -56.74
CA ASP A 337 32.42 -61.12 -56.82
C ASP A 337 33.89 -60.77 -56.51
N PHE A 338 34.50 -61.43 -55.51
CA PHE A 338 35.91 -61.24 -55.19
C PHE A 338 36.85 -61.68 -56.32
N LYS A 339 36.55 -62.82 -56.96
CA LYS A 339 37.25 -63.29 -58.15
C LYS A 339 37.15 -62.26 -59.28
N ARG A 340 35.95 -61.71 -59.51
CA ARG A 340 35.73 -60.67 -60.53
C ARG A 340 36.54 -59.40 -60.24
N LEU A 341 36.53 -58.93 -58.99
CA LEU A 341 37.34 -57.79 -58.56
C LEU A 341 38.83 -57.99 -58.88
N LEU A 342 39.36 -59.16 -58.53
CA LEU A 342 40.76 -59.51 -58.81
C LEU A 342 41.06 -59.57 -60.31
N THR A 343 40.11 -59.96 -61.16
CA THR A 343 40.36 -59.98 -62.62
C THR A 343 40.51 -58.61 -63.25
N VAL A 344 39.81 -57.59 -62.74
CA VAL A 344 39.85 -56.22 -63.27
C VAL A 344 41.14 -55.49 -62.86
N LEU A 345 41.75 -55.88 -61.75
CA LEU A 345 42.96 -55.26 -61.24
C LEU A 345 44.21 -55.73 -62.01
N THR A 346 45.18 -54.84 -62.19
CA THR A 346 46.48 -55.21 -62.77
C THR A 346 47.23 -56.19 -61.85
N PRO A 347 48.11 -57.05 -62.38
CA PRO A 347 48.82 -58.06 -61.59
C PRO A 347 49.60 -57.46 -60.40
N ASP A 348 50.16 -56.27 -60.56
CA ASP A 348 50.91 -55.59 -59.51
C ASP A 348 50.00 -55.14 -58.35
N LYS A 349 48.80 -54.63 -58.65
CA LYS A 349 47.80 -54.30 -57.62
C LYS A 349 47.26 -55.54 -56.93
N ARG A 350 47.08 -56.65 -57.66
CA ARG A 350 46.70 -57.94 -57.05
C ARG A 350 47.77 -58.45 -56.10
N ARG A 351 49.06 -58.32 -56.45
CA ARG A 351 50.17 -58.64 -55.55
C ARG A 351 50.16 -57.77 -54.30
N TYR A 352 49.92 -56.47 -54.46
CA TYR A 352 49.84 -55.54 -53.33
C TYR A 352 48.67 -55.86 -52.39
N ILE A 353 47.47 -56.09 -52.95
CA ILE A 353 46.29 -56.51 -52.16
C ILE A 353 46.54 -57.88 -51.52
N GLY A 354 47.18 -58.81 -52.24
CA GLY A 354 47.57 -60.11 -51.67
C GLY A 354 48.56 -59.99 -50.53
N LEU A 355 49.47 -58.99 -50.56
CA LEU A 355 50.39 -58.65 -49.47
C LEU A 355 49.64 -58.09 -48.25
N GLU A 356 48.76 -57.10 -48.45
CA GLU A 356 47.95 -56.51 -47.37
C GLU A 356 46.96 -57.53 -46.75
N MET A 357 46.33 -58.36 -47.59
CA MET A 357 45.44 -59.43 -47.10
C MET A 357 46.20 -60.57 -46.43
N ALA A 358 47.45 -60.85 -46.84
CA ALA A 358 48.29 -61.78 -46.12
C ALA A 358 48.55 -61.27 -44.70
N ASP A 359 48.75 -59.97 -44.51
CA ASP A 359 48.89 -59.38 -43.17
C ASP A 359 47.59 -59.48 -42.35
N VAL A 360 46.40 -59.25 -42.93
CA VAL A 360 45.11 -59.42 -42.22
C VAL A 360 44.82 -60.89 -41.87
N LEU A 361 45.09 -61.81 -42.80
CA LEU A 361 44.97 -63.26 -42.59
C LEU A 361 46.01 -63.79 -41.59
N ASN A 362 47.18 -63.15 -41.49
CA ASN A 362 48.19 -63.45 -40.49
C ASN A 362 47.90 -62.75 -39.14
N MET A 363 47.18 -61.62 -39.13
CA MET A 363 46.81 -60.88 -37.92
C MET A 363 45.82 -61.64 -37.03
N THR A 364 45.01 -62.55 -37.59
CA THR A 364 44.19 -63.47 -36.78
C THR A 364 45.04 -64.46 -35.96
N SER A 365 46.34 -64.59 -36.26
CA SER A 365 47.29 -65.43 -35.52
C SER A 365 48.12 -64.64 -34.48
N ILE A 366 48.09 -63.31 -34.51
CA ILE A 366 48.93 -62.44 -33.64
C ILE A 366 48.03 -61.47 -32.87
N SER A 367 47.12 -62.03 -32.07
CA SER A 367 46.52 -61.33 -30.93
C SER A 367 47.57 -61.23 -29.81
N LYS A 368 48.50 -60.28 -29.91
CA LYS A 368 49.26 -59.77 -28.74
C LYS A 368 49.94 -58.45 -29.08
N GLN A 369 49.42 -57.40 -28.43
CA GLN A 369 50.08 -56.12 -28.14
C GLN A 369 50.45 -55.24 -29.34
N CYS A 370 49.58 -54.30 -29.68
CA CYS A 370 50.01 -53.05 -30.30
C CYS A 370 49.21 -51.90 -29.68
N SER A 371 49.91 -51.13 -28.84
CA SER A 371 49.46 -49.86 -28.27
C SER A 371 49.49 -48.78 -29.35
N THR A 372 48.34 -48.21 -29.69
CA THR A 372 48.27 -47.04 -30.57
C THR A 372 48.41 -45.73 -29.77
N PRO A 373 49.08 -44.72 -30.34
CA PRO A 373 49.28 -43.43 -29.72
C PRO A 373 48.06 -42.50 -29.90
N ARG A 374 47.87 -41.64 -28.91
CA ARG A 374 46.93 -40.51 -28.84
C ARG A 374 46.70 -39.83 -30.20
N SER A 375 45.47 -39.87 -30.69
CA SER A 375 44.98 -38.99 -31.76
C SER A 375 43.99 -37.97 -31.18
N THR A 376 44.24 -36.73 -31.53
CA THR A 376 43.63 -35.47 -31.10
C THR A 376 42.13 -35.42 -31.37
N ARG A 377 41.33 -35.57 -30.31
CA ARG A 377 39.89 -35.24 -30.28
C ARG A 377 39.74 -33.81 -29.73
N SER A 378 39.85 -32.82 -30.62
CA SER A 378 39.70 -31.39 -30.32
C SER A 378 38.76 -30.80 -31.36
N SER A 379 37.46 -30.70 -31.06
CA SER A 379 36.55 -29.77 -31.76
C SER A 379 35.13 -29.68 -31.16
N TYR A 380 34.69 -30.58 -30.28
CA TYR A 380 33.30 -30.60 -29.78
C TYR A 380 33.12 -30.08 -28.34
N GLN A 381 34.10 -29.37 -27.76
CA GLN A 381 33.97 -28.77 -26.42
C GLN A 381 33.45 -27.32 -26.44
N SER A 382 33.31 -26.70 -27.61
CA SER A 382 32.96 -25.27 -27.71
C SER A 382 31.51 -24.95 -27.36
N GLU A 383 30.55 -25.83 -27.59
CA GLU A 383 29.14 -25.53 -27.31
C GLU A 383 28.79 -25.72 -25.82
N ALA A 384 29.35 -26.74 -25.18
CA ALA A 384 29.16 -26.97 -23.75
C ALA A 384 29.80 -25.88 -22.87
N GLU A 385 30.93 -25.29 -23.29
CA GLU A 385 31.54 -24.18 -22.56
C GLU A 385 30.76 -22.86 -22.71
N VAL A 386 30.14 -22.62 -23.87
CA VAL A 386 29.30 -21.43 -24.10
C VAL A 386 27.97 -21.54 -23.35
N GLU A 387 27.36 -22.72 -23.31
CA GLU A 387 26.13 -22.94 -22.54
C GLU A 387 26.37 -22.82 -21.03
N MET A 388 27.52 -23.32 -20.55
CA MET A 388 27.92 -23.20 -19.15
C MET A 388 28.27 -21.75 -18.75
N GLN A 389 28.80 -20.94 -19.67
CA GLN A 389 29.00 -19.51 -19.45
C GLN A 389 27.68 -18.74 -19.39
N GLN A 390 26.72 -19.02 -20.28
CA GLN A 390 25.39 -18.40 -20.24
C GLN A 390 24.60 -18.78 -18.98
N GLU A 391 24.71 -20.02 -18.50
CA GLU A 391 24.11 -20.40 -17.21
C GLU A 391 24.76 -19.68 -16.03
N GLY A 392 26.07 -19.44 -16.09
CA GLY A 392 26.80 -18.65 -15.09
C GLY A 392 26.27 -17.22 -14.99
N GLU A 393 26.15 -16.52 -16.12
CA GLU A 393 25.62 -15.15 -16.18
C GLU A 393 24.16 -15.08 -15.72
N LYS A 394 23.34 -16.05 -16.11
CA LYS A 394 21.94 -16.14 -15.64
C LYS A 394 21.87 -16.34 -14.12
N ARG A 395 22.72 -17.19 -13.54
CA ARG A 395 22.77 -17.39 -12.08
C ARG A 395 23.23 -16.14 -11.35
N GLU A 396 24.21 -15.44 -11.86
CA GLU A 396 24.69 -14.19 -11.27
C GLU A 396 23.62 -13.09 -11.34
N LYS A 397 22.90 -12.99 -12.45
CA LYS A 397 21.76 -12.07 -12.59
C LYS A 397 20.60 -12.41 -11.66
N VAL A 398 20.28 -13.69 -11.49
CA VAL A 398 19.26 -14.14 -10.51
C VAL A 398 19.71 -13.81 -9.08
N ALA A 399 20.97 -14.02 -8.73
CA ALA A 399 21.50 -13.67 -7.42
C ALA A 399 21.45 -12.15 -7.17
N SER A 400 21.76 -11.33 -8.17
CA SER A 400 21.61 -9.87 -8.11
C SER A 400 20.16 -9.44 -7.88
N LEU A 401 19.20 -10.02 -8.60
CA LEU A 401 17.78 -9.71 -8.41
C LEU A 401 17.26 -10.17 -7.04
N GLN A 402 17.75 -11.30 -6.51
CA GLN A 402 17.40 -11.75 -5.17
C GLN A 402 17.91 -10.79 -4.08
N LEU A 403 19.10 -10.22 -4.27
CA LEU A 403 19.65 -9.21 -3.36
C LEU A 403 18.82 -7.92 -3.40
N GLU A 404 18.42 -7.46 -4.59
CA GLU A 404 17.59 -6.27 -4.75
C GLU A 404 16.20 -6.45 -4.12
N VAL A 405 15.57 -7.62 -4.30
CA VAL A 405 14.30 -7.95 -3.63
C VAL A 405 14.45 -7.93 -2.11
N PHE A 406 15.56 -8.45 -1.58
CA PHE A 406 15.84 -8.41 -0.15
C PHE A 406 15.97 -6.98 0.39
N GLU A 407 16.68 -6.09 -0.31
CA GLU A 407 16.79 -4.67 0.06
C GLU A 407 15.43 -3.95 0.00
N GLN A 408 14.61 -4.27 -1.00
CA GLN A 408 13.25 -3.72 -1.12
C GLN A 408 12.34 -4.21 0.02
N GLU A 409 12.42 -5.48 0.42
CA GLU A 409 11.66 -6.03 1.54
C GLU A 409 12.06 -5.39 2.88
N GLU A 410 13.36 -5.16 3.10
CA GLU A 410 13.87 -4.45 4.28
C GLU A 410 13.33 -3.02 4.34
N ARG A 411 13.38 -2.28 3.22
CA ARG A 411 12.81 -0.93 3.12
C ARG A 411 11.29 -0.89 3.35
N ILE A 412 10.56 -1.87 2.83
CA ILE A 412 9.12 -2.00 3.08
C ILE A 412 8.86 -2.27 4.57
N SER A 413 9.70 -3.07 5.22
CA SER A 413 9.61 -3.34 6.65
C SER A 413 9.83 -2.07 7.49
N GLU A 414 10.85 -1.27 7.16
CA GLU A 414 11.10 0.02 7.82
C GLU A 414 9.92 1.00 7.66
N LEU A 415 9.37 1.12 6.44
CA LEU A 415 8.21 1.96 6.18
C LEU A 415 6.98 1.50 6.97
N ARG A 416 6.74 0.18 7.08
CA ARG A 416 5.66 -0.37 7.91
C ARG A 416 5.86 -0.02 9.39
N GLN A 417 7.09 -0.07 9.89
CA GLN A 417 7.38 0.33 11.26
C GLN A 417 7.12 1.82 11.49
N GLN A 418 7.56 2.69 10.57
CA GLN A 418 7.30 4.13 10.64
C GLN A 418 5.80 4.45 10.61
N ILE A 419 5.02 3.76 9.77
CA ILE A 419 3.56 3.91 9.74
C ILE A 419 2.95 3.49 11.08
N ALA A 420 3.36 2.36 11.65
CA ALA A 420 2.87 1.91 12.95
C ALA A 420 3.21 2.91 14.08
N GLU A 421 4.41 3.49 14.08
CA GLU A 421 4.80 4.54 15.04
C GLU A 421 3.98 5.83 14.86
N LEU A 422 3.65 6.21 13.62
CA LEU A 422 2.78 7.34 13.30
C LEU A 422 1.32 7.09 13.69
N GLU A 423 0.83 5.86 13.54
CA GLU A 423 -0.53 5.48 13.97
C GLU A 423 -0.63 5.52 15.50
N ILE A 424 0.35 4.97 16.23
CA ILE A 424 0.36 5.01 17.70
C ILE A 424 0.48 6.46 18.21
N SER A 425 1.34 7.29 17.61
CA SER A 425 1.48 8.70 18.00
C SER A 425 0.27 9.55 17.59
N GLY A 426 -0.38 9.22 16.46
CA GLY A 426 -1.64 9.82 16.02
C GLY A 426 -2.80 9.50 16.95
N GLU A 427 -2.94 8.24 17.38
CA GLU A 427 -3.97 7.82 18.35
C GLU A 427 -3.75 8.47 19.72
N ALA A 428 -2.51 8.48 20.23
CA ALA A 428 -2.18 9.14 21.49
C ALA A 428 -2.48 10.65 21.45
N SER A 429 -2.18 11.31 20.33
CA SER A 429 -2.51 12.73 20.10
C SER A 429 -4.03 12.96 19.99
N SER A 430 -4.79 12.00 19.47
CA SER A 430 -6.25 12.12 19.36
C SER A 430 -7.00 11.83 20.67
N CYS A 431 -6.48 10.93 21.51
CA CYS A 431 -7.13 10.53 22.77
C CYS A 431 -7.02 11.60 23.85
N ASP A 432 -5.94 12.39 23.88
CA ASP A 432 -5.75 13.46 24.87
C ASP A 432 -6.73 14.64 24.69
N GLY A 433 -7.45 14.70 23.57
CA GLY A 433 -8.48 15.71 23.30
C GLY A 433 -9.90 15.32 23.71
N SER A 434 -10.18 14.05 24.02
CA SER A 434 -11.56 13.56 24.18
C SER A 434 -11.99 13.26 25.63
N GLU A 435 -11.06 12.96 26.54
CA GLU A 435 -11.40 12.75 27.96
C GLU A 435 -11.70 14.04 28.73
N ALA A 436 -11.28 15.22 28.23
CA ALA A 436 -11.64 16.51 28.83
C ALA A 436 -13.11 16.92 28.59
N SER A 437 -13.83 16.24 27.69
CA SER A 437 -15.23 16.55 27.36
C SER A 437 -16.26 15.67 28.10
N SER A 438 -15.87 14.45 28.51
CA SER A 438 -16.81 13.49 29.09
C SER A 438 -17.11 13.70 30.58
N HIS A 439 -16.22 14.35 31.35
CA HIS A 439 -16.42 14.57 32.79
C HIS A 439 -17.28 15.79 33.16
N ARG A 440 -17.90 16.49 32.20
CA ARG A 440 -18.74 17.67 32.48
C ARG A 440 -20.25 17.47 32.26
N ALA A 441 -20.69 16.23 32.02
CA ALA A 441 -22.10 15.88 31.83
C ALA A 441 -22.73 15.11 33.02
N SER A 442 -22.12 15.13 34.19
CA SER A 442 -22.71 14.58 35.42
C SER A 442 -22.38 15.46 36.63
N ALA A 443 -23.04 16.61 36.68
CA ALA A 443 -23.26 17.42 37.88
C ALA A 443 -24.52 18.27 37.68
#